data_AF-A0A6J4PTL2-F1
#
_entry.id   AF-A0A6J4PTL2-F1
#
_cell.length_a   1.000
_cell.length_b   1.000
_cell.length_c   1.000
_cell.angle_alpha   90.00
_cell.angle_beta   90.00
_cell.angle_gamma   90.00
#
_symmetry.space_group_name_H-M   'P 1'
#
loop_
_entity.id
_entity.type
_entity.pdbx_description
1 polymer ?
#
loop_
_entity_poly.entity_id
_entity_poly.type
_entity_poly.pdbx_seq_one_letter_code
_entity_poly.pdbx_strand_id
1 'polypeptide(L)' 'MSGSLLLAKNLGFEPRTVIDVGAALGTFSLYETFPDARHLLIEPIIENEPYLAKICRQLKSA' A
#
# COMPACT_ATOMS: atom_id res chain seq x y z
N MET A 1 9.53 4.55 -7.96
CA MET A 1 9.60 6.02 -8.08
C MET A 1 8.58 6.58 -7.08
N SER A 2 8.99 7.31 -6.04
CA SER A 2 8.15 7.68 -4.88
C SER A 2 7.90 9.18 -4.71
N GLY A 3 8.23 10.01 -5.72
CA GLY A 3 8.34 11.46 -5.57
C GLY A 3 7.10 12.15 -5.01
N SER A 4 5.91 11.87 -5.54
CA SER A 4 4.65 12.46 -5.06
C SER A 4 4.28 12.01 -3.64
N LEU A 5 4.58 10.75 -3.29
CA LEU A 5 4.32 10.18 -1.96
C LEU A 5 5.19 10.86 -0.91
N LEU A 6 6.48 11.03 -1.20
CA LEU A 6 7.40 11.72 -0.30
C LEU A 6 7.07 13.20 -0.16
N LEU A 7 6.66 13.87 -1.25
CA LEU A 7 6.17 15.24 -1.17
C LEU A 7 4.96 15.36 -0.23
N ALA A 8 3.96 14.49 -0.39
CA ALA A 8 2.78 14.46 0.47
C ALA A 8 3.17 14.25 1.95
N LYS A 9 4.03 13.25 2.23
CA LYS A 9 4.53 12.98 3.59
C LYS A 9 5.26 14.19 4.17
N ASN A 10 6.12 14.84 3.40
CA ASN A 10 6.87 16.03 3.84
C ASN A 10 5.97 17.25 4.09
N LEU A 11 4.78 17.29 3.48
CA LEU A 11 3.75 18.29 3.76
C LEU A 11 2.86 17.94 4.97
N GLY A 12 3.18 16.86 5.71
CA GLY A 12 2.42 16.43 6.88
C GLY A 12 1.18 15.61 6.56
N PHE A 13 1.07 15.05 5.34
CA PHE A 13 -0.01 14.13 5.01
C PHE A 13 0.22 12.78 5.70
N GLU A 14 -0.66 12.44 6.64
CA GLU A 14 -0.63 11.20 7.41
C GLU A 14 -1.97 10.46 7.31
N PRO A 15 -2.18 9.65 6.26
CA PRO A 15 -3.43 8.92 6.09
C PRO A 15 -3.56 7.83 7.15
N ARG A 16 -4.73 7.72 7.79
CA ARG A 16 -5.03 6.58 8.67
C ARG A 16 -5.37 5.30 7.90
N THR A 17 -5.72 5.43 6.62
CA THR A 17 -6.06 4.30 5.75
C THR A 17 -5.60 4.58 4.33
N VAL A 18 -4.96 3.59 3.72
CA VAL A 18 -4.57 3.55 2.32
C VAL A 18 -5.46 2.50 1.64
N ILE A 19 -6.13 2.89 0.56
CA ILE A 19 -6.89 1.97 -0.28
C ILE A 19 -6.13 1.86 -1.61
N ASP A 20 -5.47 0.74 -1.83
CA ASP A 20 -4.68 0.46 -3.04
C ASP A 20 -5.51 -0.37 -4.02
N VAL A 21 -6.05 0.30 -5.04
CA VAL A 21 -6.91 -0.30 -6.06
C VAL A 21 -6.08 -0.60 -7.31
N GLY A 22 -6.05 -1.86 -7.72
CA GLY A 22 -5.14 -2.34 -8.76
C GLY A 22 -3.74 -2.62 -8.20
N ALA A 23 -3.68 -3.19 -7.00
CA ALA A 23 -2.43 -3.40 -6.28
C ALA A 23 -1.46 -4.35 -7.00
N ALA A 24 -1.93 -5.21 -7.92
CA ALA A 24 -1.13 -6.18 -8.67
C ALA A 24 -0.12 -6.94 -7.79
N LEU A 25 1.19 -6.75 -8.03
CA LEU A 25 2.28 -7.38 -7.26
C LEU A 25 2.75 -6.53 -6.06
N GLY A 26 2.07 -5.43 -5.77
CA GLY A 26 2.30 -4.52 -4.66
C GLY A 26 2.79 -3.14 -5.07
N THR A 27 2.27 -2.11 -4.39
CA THR A 27 2.74 -0.73 -4.49
C THR A 27 3.69 -0.40 -3.33
N PHE A 28 4.85 -1.08 -3.25
CA PHE A 28 5.71 -1.04 -2.04
C PHE A 28 6.09 0.36 -1.57
N SER A 29 6.38 1.29 -2.50
CA SER A 29 6.70 2.67 -2.13
C SER A 29 5.56 3.38 -1.40
N LEU A 30 4.29 3.03 -1.67
CA LEU A 30 3.13 3.57 -0.96
C LEU A 30 3.11 3.07 0.49
N TYR A 31 3.31 1.77 0.67
CA TYR A 31 3.29 1.12 1.99
C TYR A 31 4.46 1.57 2.87
N GLU A 32 5.65 1.69 2.29
CA GLU A 32 6.86 2.17 2.97
C GLU A 32 6.75 3.66 3.35
N THR A 33 6.04 4.46 2.55
CA THR A 33 5.84 5.87 2.86
C THR A 33 4.86 6.05 4.03
N PHE A 34 3.80 5.25 4.08
CA PHE A 34 2.75 5.34 5.11
C PHE A 34 2.58 4.02 5.90
N PRO A 35 3.62 3.54 6.60
CA PRO A 35 3.63 2.20 7.20
C PRO A 35 2.64 2.04 8.37
N ASP A 36 2.23 3.15 8.98
CA ASP A 36 1.29 3.17 10.10
C ASP A 36 -0.18 3.24 9.67
N ALA A 37 -0.46 3.41 8.37
CA ALA A 37 -1.82 3.34 7.87
C ALA A 37 -2.36 1.91 7.91
N ARG A 38 -3.69 1.77 8.00
CA ARG A 38 -4.36 0.52 7.61
C ARG A 38 -4.36 0.40 6.09
N HIS A 39 -3.99 -0.75 5.56
CA HIS A 39 -3.88 -0.97 4.12
C HIS A 39 -5.00 -1.89 3.62
N LEU A 40 -5.84 -1.41 2.71
CA LEU A 40 -6.83 -2.23 2.00
C LEU A 40 -6.36 -2.40 0.56
N LEU A 41 -6.03 -3.64 0.18
CA LEU A 41 -5.55 -3.97 -1.17
C LEU A 41 -6.68 -4.59 -1.97
N ILE A 42 -6.90 -4.10 -3.19
CA ILE A 42 -7.94 -4.58 -4.10
C ILE A 42 -7.28 -4.94 -5.43
N GLU A 43 -7.44 -6.20 -5.86
CA GLU A 43 -6.92 -6.71 -7.13
C GLU A 43 -7.88 -7.75 -7.72
N PRO A 44 -8.45 -7.53 -8.91
CA PRO A 44 -9.41 -8.46 -9.52
C PRO A 44 -8.76 -9.69 -10.19
N ILE A 45 -7.47 -9.66 -10.51
CA ILE A 45 -6.78 -10.78 -11.16
C ILE A 45 -6.49 -11.87 -10.12
N ILE A 46 -7.09 -13.05 -10.29
CA ILE A 46 -7.02 -14.16 -9.32
C ILE A 46 -5.58 -14.67 -9.13
N GLU A 47 -4.76 -14.64 -10.18
CA GLU A 47 -3.35 -15.02 -10.15
C GLU A 47 -2.52 -14.14 -9.21
N ASN A 48 -3.00 -12.92 -8.91
CA ASN A 48 -2.35 -12.00 -7.98
C ASN A 48 -2.73 -12.27 -6.50
N GLU A 49 -3.77 -13.07 -6.23
CA GLU A 49 -4.22 -13.36 -4.85
C GLU A 49 -3.10 -13.88 -3.93
N PRO A 50 -2.24 -14.84 -4.34
CA PRO A 50 -1.14 -15.31 -3.49
C PRO A 50 -0.13 -14.20 -3.16
N TYR A 51 0.06 -13.24 -4.06
CA TYR A 51 0.94 -12.08 -3.86
C TYR A 51 0.31 -11.09 -2.89
N LEU A 52 -0.98 -10.76 -3.03
CA LEU A 52 -1.72 -9.95 -2.07
C LEU A 52 -1.68 -10.56 -0.67
N ALA A 53 -1.95 -11.86 -0.55
CA ALA A 53 -1.89 -12.56 0.73
C ALA A 53 -0.49 -12.50 1.35
N LYS A 54 0.58 -12.58 0.54
CA LYS A 54 1.96 -12.42 1.02
C LYS A 54 2.23 -11.00 1.51
N ILE A 55 1.77 -9.99 0.78
CA ILE A 55 1.94 -8.57 1.16
C ILE A 55 1.18 -8.29 2.46
N CYS A 56 -0.09 -8.71 2.58
CA CYS A 56 -0.89 -8.49 3.80
C CYS A 56 -0.22 -9.06 5.06
N ARG A 57 0.47 -10.20 4.96
CA ARG A 57 1.24 -10.78 6.08
C ARG A 57 2.46 -9.95 6.50
N GLN A 58 2.96 -9.07 5.64
CA GLN A 58 4.14 -8.24 5.87
C GLN A 58 3.78 -6.83 6.36
N LEU A 59 2.56 -6.37 6.07
CA LEU A 59 2.08 -5.05 6.48
C LEU A 59 1.67 -5.05 7.96
N LYS A 60 1.86 -3.91 8.62
CA LYS A 60 1.49 -3.71 10.04
C LYS A 60 -0.01 -3.90 10.28
N SER A 61 -0.83 -3.48 9.32
CA SER A 61 -2.29 -3.61 9.36
C SER A 61 -2.83 -3.69 7.94
N ALA A 62 -3.36 -4.86 7.57
CA ALA A 62 -4.01 -5.13 6.29
C ALA A 62 -5.25 -6.01 6.48
#